data_AF-A0A2N7AUD8-F1
#
_entry.id   AF-A0A2N7AUD8-F1
#
_cell.length_a   1.000
_cell.length_b   1.000
_cell.length_c   1.000
_cell.angle_alpha   90.00
_cell.angle_beta   90.00
_cell.angle_gamma   90.00
#
_symmetry.space_group_name_H-M   'P 1'
#
loop_
_entity.id
_entity.type
_entity.pdbx_description
1 polymer ?
#
loop_
_entity_poly.entity_id
_entity_poly.type
_entity_poly.pdbx_seq_one_letter_code
_entity_poly.pdbx_strand_id
1 'polypeptide(L)'
;MATKRIEVIIMKNINRFKIETTLTIWLPLLVSLLFWNKIPNRLPTHFNAQFVADSWSSKLVAITTLPIILTIAQLFLILVISKDPKEGNIHPRVQKIVFQSCLFCQ
;
A
#
# COMPACT_ATOMS: atom_id res chain seq x y z
N MET A 1 0.51 -18.26 31.13
CA MET A 1 1.17 -18.94 29.99
C MET A 1 0.40 -18.81 28.67
N ALA A 2 -0.95 -18.81 28.69
CA ALA A 2 -1.78 -18.62 27.49
C ALA A 2 -1.66 -17.21 26.85
N THR A 3 -1.48 -16.15 27.65
CA THR A 3 -1.36 -14.76 27.19
C THR A 3 -0.12 -14.52 26.31
N LYS A 4 1.06 -15.01 26.69
CA LYS A 4 2.28 -14.93 25.88
C LYS A 4 2.15 -15.62 24.50
N ARG A 5 1.43 -16.76 24.42
CA ARG A 5 1.20 -17.45 23.14
C ARG A 5 0.32 -16.63 22.21
N ILE A 6 -0.70 -15.97 22.76
CA ILE A 6 -1.63 -15.13 21.99
C ILE A 6 -0.89 -13.91 21.42
N GLU A 7 -0.07 -13.22 22.22
CA GLU A 7 0.73 -12.07 21.75
C GLU A 7 1.70 -12.43 20.61
N VAL A 8 2.38 -13.59 20.70
CA VAL A 8 3.29 -14.06 19.65
C VAL A 8 2.54 -14.34 18.34
N ILE A 9 1.35 -14.96 18.39
CA ILE A 9 0.53 -15.22 17.21
C ILE A 9 0.03 -13.91 16.59
N ILE A 10 -0.36 -12.95 17.43
CA ILE A 10 -0.82 -11.61 17.05
C ILE A 10 0.29 -10.85 16.31
N MET A 11 1.48 -10.75 16.91
CA MET A 11 2.62 -10.05 16.31
C MET A 11 3.04 -10.69 14.99
N LYS A 12 3.01 -12.02 14.91
CA LYS A 12 3.32 -12.74 13.66
C LYS A 12 2.33 -12.42 12.55
N ASN A 13 1.03 -12.32 12.86
CA ASN A 13 0.00 -11.94 11.89
C ASN A 13 0.14 -10.47 11.43
N ILE A 14 0.47 -9.55 12.33
CA ILE A 14 0.72 -8.14 11.99
C ILE A 14 1.93 -8.02 11.06
N ASN A 15 3.03 -8.72 11.37
CA ASN A 15 4.24 -8.71 10.52
C ASN A 15 3.99 -9.33 9.15
N ARG A 16 3.27 -10.46 9.09
CA ARG A 16 2.84 -11.07 7.83
C ARG A 16 2.03 -10.09 6.98
N PHE A 17 1.06 -9.42 7.61
CA PHE A 17 0.18 -8.48 6.93
C PHE A 17 0.94 -7.27 6.36
N LYS A 18 1.89 -6.71 7.12
CA LYS A 18 2.78 -5.63 6.62
C LYS A 18 3.51 -6.06 5.34
N ILE A 19 4.05 -7.29 5.31
CA ILE A 19 4.72 -7.84 4.13
C ILE A 19 3.75 -8.00 2.96
N GLU A 20 2.56 -8.56 3.20
CA GLU A 20 1.52 -8.75 2.17
C GLU A 20 1.13 -7.41 1.52
N THR A 21 0.89 -6.35 2.31
CA THR A 21 0.55 -5.02 1.78
C THR A 21 1.67 -4.40 0.95
N THR A 22 2.93 -4.53 1.37
CA THR A 22 4.07 -4.05 0.59
C THR A 22 4.19 -4.81 -0.73
N LEU A 23 4.04 -6.14 -0.73
CA LEU A 23 4.10 -6.91 -1.98
C LEU A 23 3.03 -6.47 -2.99
N THR A 24 1.80 -6.19 -2.53
CA THR A 24 0.72 -5.72 -3.39
C THR A 24 0.99 -4.36 -4.02
N ILE A 25 1.55 -3.40 -3.27
CA ILE A 25 1.89 -2.07 -3.80
C ILE A 25 2.95 -2.17 -4.91
N TRP A 26 3.91 -3.09 -4.77
CA TRP A 26 5.05 -3.22 -5.67
C TRP A 26 4.82 -4.18 -6.85
N LEU A 27 3.87 -5.10 -6.75
CA LEU A 27 3.53 -6.06 -7.81
C LEU A 27 3.18 -5.38 -9.16
N PRO A 28 2.35 -4.32 -9.23
CA PRO A 28 2.08 -3.60 -10.47
C PRO A 28 3.33 -3.02 -11.12
N LEU A 29 4.29 -2.57 -10.30
CA LEU A 29 5.55 -2.00 -10.78
C LEU A 29 6.46 -3.10 -11.36
N LEU A 30 6.49 -4.28 -10.74
CA LEU A 30 7.17 -5.45 -11.29
C LEU A 30 6.57 -5.88 -12.62
N VAL A 31 5.24 -5.97 -12.73
CA VAL A 31 4.55 -6.25 -13.99
C VAL A 31 4.88 -5.18 -15.04
N SER A 32 4.88 -3.90 -14.65
CA SER A 32 5.23 -2.79 -15.54
C SER A 32 6.67 -2.86 -16.05
N LEU A 33 7.61 -3.32 -15.22
CA LEU A 33 8.99 -3.57 -15.62
C LEU A 33 9.12 -4.76 -16.60
N LEU A 34 8.37 -5.84 -16.38
CA LEU A 34 8.33 -6.98 -17.31
C LEU A 34 7.85 -6.57 -18.70
N PHE A 35 6.90 -5.65 -18.79
CA PHE A 35 6.33 -5.15 -20.05
C PHE A 35 6.90 -3.80 -20.50
N TRP A 36 8.04 -3.34 -19.94
CA TRP A 36 8.57 -1.98 -20.12
C TRP A 36 8.74 -1.53 -21.58
N ASN A 37 9.09 -2.46 -22.47
CA ASN A 37 9.29 -2.19 -23.90
C ASN A 37 7.97 -2.13 -24.70
N LYS A 38 6.87 -2.63 -24.14
CA LYS A 38 5.53 -2.58 -24.76
C LYS A 38 4.73 -1.36 -24.30
N ILE A 39 5.18 -0.68 -23.25
CA ILE A 39 4.50 0.48 -22.69
C ILE A 39 4.92 1.74 -23.47
N PRO A 40 3.96 2.55 -23.95
CA PRO A 40 4.27 3.79 -24.67
C PRO A 40 5.04 4.77 -23.78
N ASN A 41 5.89 5.62 -24.38
CA ASN A 41 6.74 6.56 -23.63
C ASN A 41 5.94 7.60 -22.83
N ARG A 42 4.66 7.80 -23.16
CA ARG A 42 3.73 8.65 -22.41
C ARG A 42 2.45 7.88 -22.10
N LEU A 43 1.94 8.09 -20.89
CA LEU A 43 0.71 7.49 -20.39
C LEU A 43 -0.20 8.58 -19.84
N PRO A 44 -1.53 8.43 -19.97
CA PRO A 44 -2.48 9.35 -19.37
C PRO A 44 -2.43 9.20 -17.84
N THR A 45 -2.27 10.31 -17.13
CA THR A 45 -2.20 10.35 -15.66
C THR A 45 -3.37 11.09 -15.03
N HIS A 46 -4.16 11.80 -15.82
CA HIS A 46 -5.37 12.48 -15.38
C HIS A 46 -6.45 12.34 -16.45
N PHE A 47 -7.70 12.20 -16.00
CA PHE A 47 -8.88 12.14 -16.83
C PHE A 47 -9.84 13.22 -16.35
N ASN A 48 -10.42 13.97 -17.28
CA ASN A 48 -11.44 14.97 -16.94
C ASN A 48 -12.77 14.30 -16.57
N ALA A 49 -13.78 15.11 -16.23
CA ALA A 49 -15.11 14.62 -15.85
C ALA A 49 -15.83 13.84 -16.98
N GLN A 50 -15.37 13.96 -18.22
CA GLN A 50 -15.87 13.25 -19.39
C GLN A 50 -15.05 11.98 -19.68
N PHE A 51 -14.18 11.56 -18.75
CA PHE A 51 -13.27 10.41 -18.89
C PHE A 51 -12.30 10.52 -20.08
N VAL A 52 -12.00 11.74 -20.51
CA VAL A 52 -11.00 12.01 -21.55
C VAL A 52 -9.67 12.34 -20.89
N ALA A 53 -8.61 11.69 -21.35
CA ALA A 53 -7.25 11.97 -20.89
C ALA A 53 -6.82 13.38 -21.29
N ASP A 54 -6.66 14.27 -20.31
CA ASP A 54 -6.27 15.67 -20.50
C ASP A 54 -4.83 15.95 -20.02
N SER A 55 -4.24 15.06 -19.20
CA SER A 55 -2.84 15.15 -18.77
C SER A 55 -2.08 13.84 -19.00
N TRP A 56 -0.85 13.99 -19.49
CA TRP A 56 0.03 12.89 -19.89
C TRP A 56 1.40 13.04 -19.24
N SER A 57 1.91 11.96 -18.67
CA SER A 57 3.23 11.92 -18.06
C SER A 57 4.15 10.93 -18.78
N SER A 58 5.45 11.00 -18.51
CA SER A 58 6.39 9.98 -18.97
C SER A 58 6.01 8.62 -18.36
N LYS A 59 6.32 7.52 -19.07
CA LYS A 59 6.02 6.17 -18.57
C LYS A 59 6.56 5.91 -17.16
N LEU A 60 7.76 6.43 -16.86
CA LEU A 60 8.38 6.30 -15.55
C LEU A 60 7.51 6.96 -14.48
N VAL A 61 7.14 8.23 -14.67
CA VAL A 61 6.30 8.97 -13.73
C VAL A 61 4.93 8.29 -13.57
N ALA A 62 4.28 7.91 -14.67
CA ALA A 62 2.97 7.26 -14.63
C ALA A 62 2.97 5.93 -13.86
N ILE A 63 4.05 5.13 -13.99
CA ILE A 63 4.16 3.82 -13.32
C ILE A 63 4.59 3.97 -11.85
N THR A 64 5.50 4.90 -11.53
CA THR A 64 6.12 4.97 -10.20
C THR A 64 5.37 5.86 -9.22
N THR A 65 4.63 6.86 -9.67
CA THR A 65 4.04 7.88 -8.79
C THR A 65 3.05 7.28 -7.79
N LEU A 66 2.12 6.44 -8.26
CA LEU A 66 1.11 5.83 -7.38
C LEU A 66 1.75 4.88 -6.34
N PRO A 67 2.62 3.92 -6.71
CA PRO A 67 3.33 3.09 -5.72
C PRO A 67 4.13 3.88 -4.69
N ILE A 68 4.77 4.99 -5.09
CA ILE A 68 5.53 5.85 -4.18
C ILE A 68 4.59 6.53 -3.18
N ILE A 69 3.50 7.16 -3.64
CA ILE A 69 2.53 7.84 -2.77
C ILE A 69 1.93 6.83 -1.78
N LEU A 70 1.55 5.64 -2.25
CA LEU A 70 1.01 4.59 -1.39
C LEU A 70 2.03 4.07 -0.38
N THR A 71 3.30 3.93 -0.77
CA THR A 71 4.37 3.54 0.15
C THR A 71 4.59 4.60 1.23
N ILE A 72 4.58 5.89 0.87
CA ILE A 72 4.68 7.00 1.83
C ILE A 72 3.49 6.99 2.79
N ALA A 73 2.26 6.83 2.28
CA ALA A 73 1.06 6.75 3.10
C ALA A 73 1.10 5.55 4.06
N GLN A 74 1.54 4.37 3.58
CA GLN A 74 1.73 3.17 4.39
C GLN A 74 2.73 3.41 5.53
N LEU A 75 3.88 4.03 5.23
CA LEU A 75 4.88 4.38 6.24
C LEU A 75 4.33 5.38 7.27
N PHE A 76 3.59 6.40 6.81
CA PHE A 76 2.96 7.37 7.67
C PHE A 76 1.95 6.71 8.63
N LEU A 77 1.07 5.84 8.12
CA LEU A 77 0.11 5.09 8.94
C LEU A 77 0.82 4.20 9.98
N ILE A 78 1.89 3.51 9.59
CA ILE A 78 2.68 2.71 10.53
C ILE A 78 3.25 3.60 11.64
N LEU A 79 3.81 4.77 11.30
CA LEU A 79 4.36 5.70 12.30
C LEU A 79 3.29 6.25 13.24
N VAL A 80 2.13 6.66 12.72
CA VAL A 80 1.03 7.21 13.52
C VAL A 80 0.49 6.15 14.48
N ILE A 81 0.23 4.94 13.98
CA ILE A 81 -0.28 3.83 14.81
C ILE A 81 0.76 3.43 15.86
N SER A 82 2.04 3.38 15.51
CA SER A 82 3.13 3.08 16.46
C SER A 82 3.45 4.16 17.48
N LYS A 83 2.88 5.36 17.33
CA LYS A 83 2.94 6.43 18.33
C LYS A 83 1.63 6.62 19.09
N ASP A 84 0.57 5.89 18.74
CA ASP A 84 -0.68 5.95 19.46
C ASP A 84 -0.51 5.25 20.83
N PRO A 85 -0.65 5.95 21.98
CA PRO A 85 -0.56 5.34 23.30
C PRO A 85 -1.64 4.26 23.54
N LYS A 86 -2.68 4.19 22.70
CA LYS A 86 -3.69 3.12 22.70
C LYS A 86 -3.28 1.91 21.86
N GLU A 87 -2.13 1.91 21.17
CA GLU A 87 -1.72 0.81 20.29
C GLU A 87 -1.65 -0.55 21.03
N GLY A 88 -1.32 -0.54 22.34
CA GLY A 88 -1.33 -1.73 23.19
C GLY A 88 -2.73 -2.25 23.60
N ASN A 89 -3.79 -1.47 23.37
CA ASN A 89 -5.19 -1.80 23.73
C ASN A 89 -6.09 -2.02 22.51
N ILE A 90 -5.61 -1.76 21.29
CA ILE A 90 -6.39 -1.99 20.07
C ILE A 90 -6.26 -3.47 19.70
N HIS A 91 -7.40 -4.15 19.62
CA HIS A 91 -7.41 -5.55 19.23
C HIS A 91 -6.78 -5.72 17.82
N PRO A 92 -5.91 -6.71 17.60
CA PRO A 92 -5.15 -6.88 16.35
C PRO A 92 -6.00 -7.00 15.08
N ARG A 93 -7.25 -7.46 15.22
CA ARG A 93 -8.22 -7.47 14.11
C ARG A 93 -8.56 -6.06 13.62
N VAL A 94 -8.63 -5.08 14.50
CA VAL A 94 -8.94 -3.69 14.17
C VAL A 94 -7.74 -3.05 13.47
N GLN A 95 -6.53 -3.26 13.99
CA GLN A 95 -5.29 -2.81 13.30
C GLN A 95 -5.22 -3.41 11.89
N LYS A 96 -5.49 -4.71 11.75
CA LYS A 96 -5.53 -5.37 10.44
C LYS A 96 -6.53 -4.70 9.50
N ILE A 97 -7.77 -4.46 9.94
CA ILE A 97 -8.80 -3.82 9.12
C ILE A 97 -8.37 -2.41 8.69
N VAL A 98 -7.77 -1.60 9.58
CA VAL A 98 -7.35 -0.23 9.27
C VAL A 98 -6.27 -0.20 8.18
N PHE A 99 -5.28 -1.09 8.25
CA PHE A 99 -4.28 -1.15 7.19
C PHE A 99 -4.81 -1.81 5.91
N GLN A 100 -5.78 -2.71 6.02
CA GLN A 100 -6.35 -3.48 4.90
C GLN A 100 -7.40 -2.67 4.11
N SER A 101 -8.14 -1.78 4.77
CA SER A 101 -9.04 -0.83 4.12
C SER A 101 -8.30 0.21 3.28
N CYS A 102 -7.11 0.62 3.72
CA CYS A 102 -6.24 1.52 2.94
C CYS A 102 -5.74 0.84 1.64
N LEU A 103 -5.60 -0.49 1.64
CA LEU A 103 -5.20 -1.29 0.47
C LEU A 103 -6.34 -1.51 -0.55
N PHE A 104 -7.60 -1.51 -0.11
CA PHE A 104 -8.76 -1.77 -1.00
C PHE A 104 -9.13 -0.58 -1.90
N CYS A 105 -8.42 0.55 -1.78
CA CYS A 105 -8.57 1.72 -2.65
C CYS A 105 -7.67 1.64 -3.90
N GLN A 106 -6.94 0.54 -4.08
CA GLN A 106 -6.13 0.22 -5.26
C GLN A 106 -6.95 -0.61 -6.24
#